data_AF-A0A948KG79-F1
#
_entry.id   AF-A0A948KG79-F1
#
_cell.length_a   1.000
_cell.length_b   1.000
_cell.length_c   1.000
_cell.angle_alpha   90.00
_cell.angle_beta   90.00
_cell.angle_gamma   90.00
#
_symmetry.space_group_name_H-M   'P 1'
#
loop_
_entity.id
_entity.type
_entity.pdbx_description
1 polymer ?
#
loop_
_entity_poly.entity_id
_entity_poly.type
_entity_poly.pdbx_seq_one_letter_code
_entity_poly.pdbx_strand_id
1 'polypeptide(L)' 'YIKRGRLADPAKDNEAVINENFAQAHGFNLGDRFAAIITHNADIAGMADRVIHLSNGRITEVKVNTVKKSPGELQW' A
#
# COMPACT_ATOMS: atom_id res chain seq x y z
N TYR A 1 -10.44 7.73 -0.53
CA TYR A 1 -11.04 7.32 0.76
C TYR A 1 -11.51 5.88 0.65
N ILE A 2 -11.30 5.07 1.68
CA ILE A 2 -11.76 3.68 1.73
C ILE A 2 -13.27 3.65 1.86
N LYS A 3 -13.93 2.85 1.02
CA LYS A 3 -15.39 2.71 0.95
C LYS A 3 -15.75 1.21 0.85
N ARG A 4 -16.90 0.82 1.39
CA ARG A 4 -17.47 -0.53 1.28
C ARG A 4 -18.79 -0.47 0.51
N GLY A 5 -19.20 -1.58 -0.10
CA GLY A 5 -20.55 -1.75 -0.68
C GLY A 5 -20.67 -1.40 -2.17
N ARG A 6 -19.55 -1.14 -2.85
CA ARG A 6 -19.49 -1.09 -4.31
C ARG A 6 -18.26 -1.82 -4.82
N LEU A 7 -18.33 -2.33 -6.04
CA LEU A 7 -17.15 -2.76 -6.77
C LEU A 7 -16.36 -1.54 -7.25
N ALA A 8 -15.05 -1.70 -7.37
CA ALA A 8 -14.24 -0.73 -8.09
C ALA A 8 -14.65 -0.72 -9.56
N ASP A 9 -14.58 0.46 -10.17
CA ASP A 9 -14.80 0.61 -11.61
C ASP A 9 -13.48 0.31 -12.34
N PRO A 10 -13.38 -0.79 -13.11
CA PRO A 10 -12.14 -1.17 -13.78
C PRO A 10 -11.71 -0.17 -14.86
N ALA A 11 -12.60 0.73 -15.32
CA ALA A 11 -12.26 1.78 -16.27
C ALA A 11 -11.62 3.02 -15.59
N LYS A 12 -11.50 3.03 -14.26
CA LYS A 12 -10.87 4.13 -13.52
C LYS A 12 -9.49 3.75 -13.00
N ASP A 13 -8.49 4.53 -13.39
CA ASP A 13 -7.09 4.28 -13.04
C ASP A 13 -6.74 4.60 -11.58
N ASN A 14 -7.64 5.27 -10.85
CA ASN A 14 -7.42 5.74 -9.48
C ASN A 14 -8.19 4.96 -8.41
N GLU A 15 -8.63 3.74 -8.74
CA GLU A 15 -9.30 2.85 -7.81
C GLU A 15 -8.48 1.57 -7.59
N ALA A 16 -8.40 1.14 -6.33
CA ALA A 16 -7.84 -0.15 -5.97
C ALA A 16 -8.85 -0.92 -5.11
N VAL A 17 -8.88 -2.23 -5.29
CA VAL A 17 -9.68 -3.15 -4.47
C VAL A 17 -8.79 -3.73 -3.40
N ILE A 18 -9.24 -3.64 -2.16
CA ILE A 18 -8.63 -4.32 -1.02
C ILE A 18 -9.66 -5.29 -0.44
N ASN A 19 -9.24 -6.50 -0.07
CA ASN A 19 -10.14 -7.43 0.61
C ASN A 19 -10.28 -7.04 2.10
N GLU A 20 -11.32 -7.54 2.75
CA GLU A 20 -11.62 -7.22 4.13
C GLU A 20 -10.55 -7.71 5.11
N ASN A 21 -9.99 -8.90 4.88
CA ASN A 21 -8.94 -9.46 5.74
C ASN A 21 -7.66 -8.60 5.72
N PHE A 22 -7.27 -8.09 4.55
CA PHE A 22 -6.14 -7.17 4.41
C PHE A 22 -6.44 -5.84 5.10
N ALA A 23 -7.64 -5.29 4.90
CA ALA A 23 -8.05 -4.06 5.56
C ALA A 23 -7.91 -4.17 7.09
N GLN A 24 -8.42 -5.26 7.67
CA GLN A 24 -8.32 -5.54 9.10
C GLN A 24 -6.88 -5.73 9.58
N ALA A 25 -6.09 -6.56 8.88
CA ALA A 25 -4.69 -6.82 9.25
C ALA A 25 -3.81 -5.57 9.21
N HIS A 26 -4.18 -4.59 8.39
CA HIS A 26 -3.42 -3.34 8.23
C HIS A 26 -4.04 -2.13 8.93
N GLY A 27 -5.17 -2.29 9.61
CA GLY A 27 -5.81 -1.24 10.40
C GLY A 27 -6.54 -0.18 9.58
N PHE A 28 -6.97 -0.52 8.37
CA PHE A 28 -7.72 0.37 7.49
C PHE A 28 -9.19 0.42 7.89
N ASN A 29 -9.70 1.65 8.08
CA ASN A 29 -11.10 1.92 8.41
C ASN A 29 -11.83 2.62 7.25
N LEU A 30 -13.16 2.56 7.28
CA LEU A 30 -13.98 3.32 6.33
C LEU A 30 -13.74 4.81 6.49
N GLY A 31 -13.57 5.51 5.37
CA GLY A 31 -13.24 6.92 5.36
C GLY A 31 -11.74 7.23 5.41
N ASP A 32 -10.87 6.25 5.66
CA ASP A 32 -9.42 6.48 5.66
C ASP A 32 -8.90 6.87 4.27
N ARG A 33 -7.80 7.63 4.25
CA ARG A 33 -7.00 7.86 3.04
C ARG A 33 -5.78 6.97 3.06
N PHE A 34 -5.48 6.36 1.92
CA PHE A 34 -4.23 5.63 1.74
C PHE A 34 -3.63 6.01 0.38
N ALA A 35 -2.33 5.84 0.28
CA ALA A 35 -1.58 5.88 -0.97
C ALA A 35 -0.78 4.58 -1.07
N ALA A 36 -0.70 4.02 -2.28
CA ALA A 36 0.11 2.85 -2.57
C ALA A 36 1.00 3.15 -3.76
N ILE A 37 2.26 2.74 -3.69
CA ILE A 37 3.23 2.86 -4.77
C ILE A 37 3.72 1.46 -5.09
N ILE A 38 3.59 1.03 -6.34
CA ILE A 38 4.15 -0.23 -6.83
C ILE A 38 5.48 0.13 -7.49
N THR A 39 6.58 -0.33 -6.89
CA THR A 39 7.92 0.00 -7.35
C THR A 39 8.87 -1.18 -7.14
N HIS A 40 9.91 -1.24 -7.97
CA HIS A 40 11.06 -2.11 -7.75
C HIS A 40 12.23 -1.39 -7.06
N ASN A 41 12.13 -0.07 -6.84
CA ASN A 41 13.13 0.70 -6.12
C ASN A 41 12.90 0.57 -4.61
N ALA A 42 13.80 -0.15 -3.95
CA ALA A 42 13.74 -0.41 -2.51
C ALA A 42 13.93 0.84 -1.65
N ASP A 43 14.54 1.91 -2.17
CA ASP A 43 14.80 3.12 -1.38
C ASP A 43 13.53 3.94 -1.16
N ILE A 44 12.67 4.04 -2.18
CA ILE A 44 11.31 4.63 -2.05
C ILE A 44 10.50 3.89 -1.00
N ALA A 45 10.67 2.57 -0.89
CA ALA A 45 9.96 1.76 0.10
C ALA A 45 10.26 2.20 1.54
N GLY A 46 11.42 2.84 1.79
CA GLY A 46 11.76 3.44 3.07
C GLY A 46 10.84 4.59 3.51
N MET A 47 10.13 5.24 2.58
CA MET A 47 9.19 6.33 2.88
C MET A 47 7.81 5.81 3.30
N ALA A 48 7.46 4.56 2.94
CA ALA A 48 6.15 4.00 3.21
C ALA A 48 5.98 3.59 4.68
N ASP A 49 4.74 3.61 5.18
CA ASP A 49 4.40 3.03 6.49
C ASP A 49 4.57 1.50 6.49
N ARG A 50 4.25 0.86 5.36
CA ARG A 50 4.37 -0.59 5.16
C ARG A 50 4.93 -0.88 3.77
N VAL A 51 5.77 -1.91 3.69
CA VAL A 51 6.36 -2.44 2.45
C VAL A 51 5.89 -3.87 2.28
N ILE A 52 5.35 -4.17 1.11
CA ILE A 52 4.87 -5.51 0.75
C ILE A 52 5.73 -6.00 -0.40
N HIS A 53 6.51 -7.05 -0.16
CA HIS A 53 7.28 -7.70 -1.22
C HIS A 53 6.40 -8.73 -1.92
N LEU A 54 6.28 -8.59 -3.24
CA LEU A 54 5.54 -9.49 -4.10
C LEU A 54 6.52 -10.30 -4.94
N SER A 55 6.33 -11.61 -5.00
CA SER A 55 7.06 -12.50 -5.90
C SER A 55 6.11 -13.57 -6.44
N ASN A 56 6.13 -13.80 -7.76
CA ASN A 56 5.32 -14.81 -8.43
C ASN A 56 3.82 -14.77 -8.05
N GLY A 57 3.25 -13.55 -7.97
CA GLY A 57 1.84 -13.34 -7.62
C GLY A 57 1.49 -13.60 -6.15
N ARG A 58 2.49 -13.76 -5.27
CA ARG A 58 2.31 -13.99 -3.83
C ARG A 58 3.02 -12.92 -3.01
N ILE A 59 2.49 -12.62 -1.83
CA ILE A 59 3.19 -11.83 -0.82
C ILE A 59 4.27 -12.72 -0.19
N THR A 60 5.53 -12.34 -0.31
CA THR A 60 6.66 -13.05 0.31
C THR A 60 7.05 -12.45 1.65
N GLU A 61 6.81 -11.16 1.84
CA GLU A 61 7.15 -10.45 3.08
C GLU A 61 6.26 -9.22 3.24
N VAL A 62 5.95 -8.88 4.49
CA VAL A 62 5.38 -7.59 4.87
C VAL A 62 6.23 -6.97 5.96
N LYS A 63 6.80 -5.79 5.70
CA LYS A 63 7.59 -5.03 6.66
C LYS A 63 6.82 -3.77 7.08
N VAL A 64 6.81 -3.48 8.37
CA VAL A 64 6.36 -2.18 8.91
C VAL A 64 7.60 -1.35 9.17
N ASN A 65 7.68 -0.15 8.59
CA ASN A 65 8.78 0.76 8.85
C ASN A 65 8.53 1.49 10.17
N THR A 66 9.36 1.24 11.18
CA THR A 66 9.30 1.96 12.47
C THR A 66 9.86 3.38 12.37
N VAL A 67 10.77 3.60 11.41
CA VAL A 67 11.32 4.91 11.05
C VAL A 67 11.19 5.05 9.54
N LYS A 68 10.49 6.09 9.09
CA LYS A 68 10.26 6.37 7.67
C LYS A 68 11.28 7.38 7.18
N LYS A 69 11.84 7.14 6.00
CA LYS A 69 12.64 8.13 5.28
C LYS A 69 11.74 9.29 4.85
N SER A 70 12.24 10.50 5.01
CA SER A 70 11.70 11.68 4.36
C SER A 70 12.08 11.71 2.87
N PRO A 71 11.33 12.45 2.03
CA PRO A 71 11.66 12.57 0.61
C PRO A 71 13.09 13.04 0.32
N GLY A 72 13.68 13.85 1.20
CA GLY A 72 15.06 14.37 1.04
C GLY A 72 16.16 13.36 1.38
N GLU A 73 15.83 12.26 2.04
CA GLU A 73 16.78 11.18 2.37
C GLU A 73 16.83 10.08 1.30
N LEU A 74 15.96 10.17 0.29
CA LEU A 74 15.92 9.21 -0.82
C LEU A 74 17.12 9.40 -1.74
N GLN A 75 17.74 8.29 -2.12
CA GLN A 75 18.81 8.21 -3.10
C GLN A 75 18.25 7.55 -4.37
N TRP A 76 18.57 8.12 -5.53
CA TRP A 76 18.08 7.65 -6.83
C TRP A 76 19.11 6.79 -7.55
#